data_AF-A0A423T661-F1
#
_entry.id   AF-A0A423T661-F1
#
_cell.length_a   1.000
_cell.length_b   1.000
_cell.length_c   1.000
_cell.angle_alpha   90.00
_cell.angle_beta   90.00
_cell.angle_gamma   90.00
#
_symmetry.space_group_name_H-M   'P 1'
#
loop_
_entity.id
_entity.type
_entity.pdbx_description
1 polymer ?
#
loop_
_entity_poly.entity_id
_entity_poly.type
_entity_poly.pdbx_seq_one_letter_code
_entity_poly.pdbx_strand_id
1 'polypeptide(L)'
;MLRLTAVLLLAALSAAAPRDDRRVVGNRWLQPRPQGSELLVDAQIGSVLRHAPKGARLLAVNPTLPAIVDRLPDNATLIRPNLVDTFRCTDRKYGYYGDVDNECQVFHVCLPLQQLYPANFTSPVTYQFSFICPEHTVFTQDAMVCAWTSEALPCEASPELYWMNDNFFREVPKENGVGTRYAELSEKP
;
A
#
# COMPACT_ATOMS: atom_id res chain seq x y z
N MET A 1 69.41 -30.69 25.89
CA MET A 1 69.98 -29.85 26.96
C MET A 1 68.85 -29.17 27.70
N LEU A 2 68.78 -29.46 28.99
CA LEU A 2 67.88 -28.96 30.02
C LEU A 2 68.07 -27.44 30.23
N ARG A 3 67.01 -26.64 30.42
CA ARG A 3 66.95 -25.57 31.44
C ARG A 3 65.50 -25.21 31.82
N LEU A 4 65.20 -25.54 33.08
CA LEU A 4 64.13 -25.00 33.93
C LEU A 4 64.33 -23.49 34.15
N THR A 5 63.23 -22.73 34.18
CA THR A 5 63.00 -21.59 35.10
C THR A 5 61.48 -21.43 35.25
N ALA A 6 60.90 -21.88 36.36
CA ALA A 6 60.74 -21.15 37.63
C ALA A 6 59.36 -20.45 37.70
N VAL A 7 58.59 -20.95 38.66
CA VAL A 7 57.23 -20.58 39.06
C VAL A 7 57.20 -19.20 39.69
N LEU A 8 56.21 -18.38 39.35
CA LEU A 8 55.76 -17.24 40.16
C LEU A 8 54.24 -17.32 40.30
N LEU A 9 53.79 -17.75 41.48
CA LEU A 9 52.41 -17.62 41.92
C LEU A 9 52.10 -16.14 42.13
N LEU A 10 51.07 -15.64 41.45
CA LEU A 10 50.30 -14.49 41.90
C LEU A 10 48.85 -14.95 42.09
N ALA A 11 48.47 -15.07 43.36
CA ALA A 11 47.08 -15.23 43.75
C ALA A 11 46.33 -13.92 43.44
N ALA A 12 45.40 -13.95 42.49
CA ALA A 12 44.45 -12.87 42.27
C ALA A 12 43.12 -13.27 42.90
N LEU A 13 42.69 -12.51 43.92
CA LEU A 13 41.39 -12.66 44.55
C LEU A 13 40.28 -12.48 43.50
N SER A 14 39.43 -13.49 43.38
CA SER A 14 38.23 -13.46 42.55
C SER A 14 37.15 -12.59 43.20
N ALA A 15 37.03 -11.34 42.74
CA ALA A 15 35.79 -10.57 42.85
C ALA A 15 34.98 -10.79 41.58
N ALA A 16 33.90 -11.56 41.67
CA ALA A 16 32.97 -11.76 40.56
C ALA A 16 32.22 -10.44 40.29
N ALA A 17 32.53 -9.79 39.18
CA ALA A 17 31.74 -8.69 38.66
C ALA A 17 30.37 -9.21 38.17
N PRO A 18 29.27 -8.47 38.37
CA PRO A 18 27.95 -8.89 37.90
C PRO A 18 27.95 -8.99 36.36
N ARG A 19 27.45 -10.10 35.83
CA ARG A 19 27.18 -10.27 34.39
C ARG A 19 26.09 -9.29 33.98
N ASP A 20 26.46 -8.23 33.27
CA ASP A 20 25.53 -7.44 32.46
C ASP A 20 25.19 -8.25 31.20
N ASP A 21 24.05 -8.94 31.20
CA ASP A 21 23.55 -9.70 30.04
C ASP A 21 22.88 -8.75 29.02
N ARG A 22 23.58 -7.67 28.67
CA ARG A 22 23.23 -6.87 27.50
C ARG A 22 23.90 -7.48 26.29
N ARG A 23 23.26 -8.49 25.73
CA ARG A 23 23.48 -8.85 24.34
C ARG A 23 22.98 -7.70 23.46
N VAL A 24 23.86 -6.74 23.19
CA VAL A 24 23.71 -5.81 22.07
C VAL A 24 23.78 -6.68 20.81
N VAL A 25 22.61 -7.12 20.33
CA VAL A 25 22.50 -7.68 18.97
C VAL A 25 22.77 -6.52 18.04
N GLY A 26 23.94 -6.57 17.43
CA GLY A 26 24.47 -5.52 16.57
C GLY A 26 23.60 -5.25 15.34
N ASN A 27 23.77 -4.04 14.83
CA ASN A 27 23.54 -3.65 13.44
C ASN A 27 22.12 -3.91 12.88
N ARG A 28 21.10 -3.34 13.54
CA ARG A 28 19.75 -3.12 12.96
C ARG A 28 19.68 -1.94 11.97
N TRP A 29 20.77 -1.68 11.25
CA TRP A 29 20.83 -0.69 10.16
C TRP A 29 21.13 -1.35 8.80
N LEU A 30 21.25 -2.68 8.76
CA LEU A 30 21.54 -3.49 7.56
C LEU A 30 20.41 -4.48 7.20
N GLN A 31 19.27 -4.43 7.88
CA GLN A 31 18.11 -5.24 7.49
C GLN A 31 17.34 -4.52 6.37
N PRO A 32 16.90 -5.23 5.31
CA PRO A 32 15.96 -4.67 4.35
C PRO A 32 14.77 -4.12 5.11
N ARG A 33 14.35 -2.89 4.82
CA ARG A 33 13.14 -2.35 5.43
C ARG A 33 11.98 -3.28 5.05
N PRO A 34 11.11 -3.66 5.99
CA PRO A 34 9.91 -4.42 5.71
C PRO A 34 9.04 -3.66 4.71
N GLN A 35 8.45 -4.37 3.76
CA GLN A 35 7.97 -3.81 2.50
C GLN A 35 6.48 -4.13 2.31
N GLY A 36 5.65 -3.09 2.41
CA GLY A 36 4.24 -3.15 2.05
C GLY A 36 3.25 -3.38 3.19
N SER A 37 2.41 -4.41 3.15
CA SER A 37 1.51 -4.74 4.27
C SER A 37 2.31 -4.98 5.55
N GLU A 38 3.52 -5.54 5.44
CA GLU A 38 4.52 -5.60 6.51
C GLU A 38 4.86 -4.22 7.10
N LEU A 39 4.84 -3.14 6.32
CA LEU A 39 5.11 -1.78 6.77
C LEU A 39 3.92 -1.19 7.56
N LEU A 40 2.69 -1.60 7.25
CA LEU A 40 1.50 -1.25 8.05
C LEU A 40 1.42 -2.06 9.35
N VAL A 41 1.72 -3.36 9.26
CA VAL A 41 1.88 -4.25 10.41
C VAL A 41 2.99 -3.72 11.33
N ASP A 42 4.15 -3.34 10.79
CA ASP A 42 5.27 -2.78 11.56
C ASP A 42 5.04 -1.34 12.01
N ALA A 43 4.22 -0.55 11.31
CA ALA A 43 3.81 0.77 11.78
C ALA A 43 2.92 0.64 13.02
N GLN A 44 1.94 -0.26 12.99
CA GLN A 44 1.00 -0.47 14.10
C GLN A 44 1.67 -1.22 15.26
N ILE A 45 2.24 -2.40 15.00
CA ILE A 45 2.95 -3.20 16.01
C ILE A 45 4.18 -2.43 16.51
N GLY A 46 4.95 -1.82 15.62
CA GLY A 46 6.11 -1.03 16.02
C GLY A 46 5.74 0.21 16.83
N SER A 47 4.60 0.84 16.57
CA SER A 47 4.10 1.93 17.43
C SER A 47 3.73 1.43 18.83
N VAL A 48 3.02 0.30 18.92
CA VAL A 48 2.67 -0.33 20.20
C VAL A 48 3.93 -0.72 20.97
N LEU A 49 4.91 -1.34 20.32
CA LEU A 49 6.18 -1.73 20.94
C LEU A 49 7.01 -0.53 21.39
N ARG A 50 7.01 0.59 20.65
CA ARG A 50 7.75 1.81 21.02
C ARG A 50 7.17 2.52 22.25
N HIS A 51 5.86 2.44 22.45
CA HIS A 51 5.17 3.09 23.56
C HIS A 51 4.79 2.11 24.68
N ALA A 52 5.17 0.84 24.57
CA ALA A 52 4.85 -0.17 25.56
C ALA A 52 5.54 0.14 26.91
N PRO A 53 4.81 0.06 28.05
CA PRO A 53 5.40 0.18 29.37
C PRO A 53 6.49 -0.86 29.61
N LYS A 54 7.43 -0.56 30.52
CA LYS A 54 8.47 -1.53 30.92
C LYS A 54 7.83 -2.82 31.45
N GLY A 55 8.24 -3.95 30.88
CA GLY A 55 7.74 -5.28 31.26
C GLY A 55 6.49 -5.74 30.53
N ALA A 56 5.91 -4.92 29.63
CA ALA A 56 4.84 -5.37 28.75
C ALA A 56 5.37 -6.38 27.71
N ARG A 57 4.56 -7.40 27.42
CA ARG A 57 4.85 -8.42 26.40
C ARG A 57 3.63 -8.59 25.50
N LEU A 58 3.84 -8.55 24.19
CA LEU A 58 2.82 -8.89 23.22
C LEU A 58 2.46 -10.38 23.36
N LEU A 59 1.18 -10.67 23.67
CA LEU A 59 0.70 -12.04 23.87
C LEU A 59 0.38 -12.72 22.53
N ALA A 60 -0.28 -12.01 21.63
CA ALA A 60 -0.54 -12.42 20.26
C ALA A 60 -0.79 -11.16 19.42
N VAL A 61 -0.32 -11.17 18.17
CA VAL A 61 -0.74 -10.18 17.17
C VAL A 61 -1.14 -10.94 15.92
N ASN A 62 -2.36 -10.68 15.44
CA ASN A 62 -2.81 -11.09 14.13
C ASN A 62 -2.99 -9.82 13.30
N PRO A 63 -1.96 -9.39 12.56
CA PRO A 63 -2.03 -8.16 11.81
C PRO A 63 -2.57 -8.45 10.40
N THR A 64 -3.64 -9.23 10.33
CA THR A 64 -4.53 -9.22 9.16
C THR A 64 -5.24 -7.88 9.19
N LEU A 65 -4.52 -6.81 8.82
CA LEU A 65 -5.15 -5.59 8.41
C LEU A 65 -5.94 -5.95 7.16
N PRO A 66 -7.27 -5.94 7.23
CA PRO A 66 -8.06 -6.06 6.02
C PRO A 66 -7.60 -4.89 5.14
N ALA A 67 -7.15 -5.15 3.91
CA ALA A 67 -6.95 -4.08 2.94
C ALA A 67 -8.25 -3.28 2.91
N ILE A 68 -8.23 -1.97 3.22
CA ILE A 68 -9.39 -1.08 3.41
C ILE A 68 -10.66 -1.72 2.82
N VAL A 69 -11.38 -2.50 3.66
CA VAL A 69 -12.48 -3.38 3.22
C VAL A 69 -13.81 -2.65 3.26
N ASP A 70 -13.92 -1.63 4.11
CA ASP A 70 -15.00 -0.65 4.07
C ASP A 70 -14.67 0.34 2.96
N ARG A 71 -15.13 -0.03 1.77
CA ARG A 71 -14.78 0.58 0.47
C ARG A 71 -15.53 1.87 0.23
N LEU A 72 -16.70 2.02 0.85
CA LEU A 72 -17.56 3.19 0.81
C LEU A 72 -17.48 3.89 2.18
N PRO A 73 -17.68 5.22 2.23
CA PRO A 73 -17.79 5.94 3.49
C PRO A 73 -18.88 5.34 4.40
N ASP A 74 -18.66 5.42 5.71
CA ASP A 74 -19.68 5.07 6.69
C ASP A 74 -20.99 5.81 6.37
N ASN A 75 -22.11 5.08 6.43
CA ASN A 75 -23.44 5.60 6.10
C ASN A 75 -23.56 6.19 4.68
N ALA A 76 -22.80 5.68 3.70
CA ALA A 76 -22.95 6.02 2.28
C ALA A 76 -24.41 5.98 1.79
N THR A 77 -25.23 5.09 2.37
CA THR A 77 -26.66 4.98 2.06
C THR A 77 -27.48 6.23 2.39
N LEU A 78 -26.99 7.11 3.28
CA LEU A 78 -27.62 8.42 3.55
C LEU A 78 -27.47 9.39 2.38
N ILE A 79 -26.41 9.23 1.58
CA ILE A 79 -26.16 10.04 0.39
C ILE A 79 -26.89 9.43 -0.81
N ARG A 80 -26.83 8.10 -0.94
CA ARG A 80 -27.46 7.36 -2.04
C ARG A 80 -28.09 6.06 -1.56
N PRO A 81 -29.41 5.86 -1.70
CA PRO A 81 -30.03 4.60 -1.33
C PRO A 81 -29.64 3.48 -2.32
N ASN A 82 -29.84 2.22 -1.90
CA ASN A 82 -29.70 1.02 -2.75
C ASN A 82 -28.32 0.80 -3.38
N LEU A 83 -27.25 1.23 -2.70
CA LEU A 83 -25.89 0.93 -3.11
C LEU A 83 -25.60 -0.57 -3.05
N VAL A 84 -24.98 -1.09 -4.10
CA VAL A 84 -24.45 -2.47 -4.17
C VAL A 84 -22.93 -2.45 -4.11
N ASP A 85 -22.30 -3.30 -3.29
CA ASP A 85 -20.83 -3.38 -3.20
C ASP A 85 -20.32 -4.67 -3.85
N THR A 86 -20.34 -4.72 -5.18
CA THR A 86 -19.90 -5.87 -6.00
C THR A 86 -18.56 -5.64 -6.68
N PHE A 87 -18.19 -4.39 -6.98
CA PHE A 87 -16.96 -4.06 -7.71
C PHE A 87 -15.69 -4.44 -6.95
N ARG A 88 -14.72 -5.06 -7.64
CA ARG A 88 -13.42 -5.43 -7.08
C ARG A 88 -12.26 -4.94 -7.95
N CYS A 89 -11.25 -4.36 -7.29
CA CYS A 89 -9.97 -4.01 -7.89
C CYS A 89 -9.00 -5.18 -8.11
N THR A 90 -9.38 -6.40 -7.74
CA THR A 90 -8.55 -7.59 -7.97
C THR A 90 -8.21 -7.73 -9.45
N ASP A 91 -6.93 -7.95 -9.75
CA ASP A 91 -6.38 -8.09 -11.10
C ASP A 91 -6.60 -6.88 -12.03
N ARG A 92 -6.97 -5.72 -11.47
CA ARG A 92 -7.09 -4.46 -12.21
C ARG A 92 -5.81 -3.64 -12.10
N LYS A 93 -5.44 -2.99 -13.21
CA LYS A 93 -4.35 -2.00 -13.24
C LYS A 93 -4.72 -0.75 -12.48
N TYR A 94 -3.73 0.10 -12.24
CA TYR A 94 -3.98 1.44 -11.72
C TYR A 94 -4.98 2.17 -12.62
N GLY A 95 -5.98 2.82 -12.02
CA GLY A 95 -6.89 3.65 -12.77
C GLY A 95 -8.25 3.84 -12.13
N TYR A 96 -9.14 4.48 -12.89
CA TYR A 96 -10.49 4.85 -12.51
C TYR A 96 -11.46 3.92 -13.22
N TYR A 97 -12.50 3.48 -12.51
CA TYR A 97 -13.47 2.51 -13.00
C TYR A 97 -14.87 2.95 -12.62
N GLY A 98 -15.70 3.25 -13.61
CA GLY A 98 -17.13 3.50 -13.37
C GLY A 98 -17.82 2.20 -12.94
N ASP A 99 -18.62 2.27 -11.87
CA ASP A 99 -19.37 1.13 -11.34
C ASP A 99 -20.74 1.03 -11.99
N VAL A 100 -20.85 0.16 -13.00
CA VAL A 100 -22.09 -0.05 -13.76
C VAL A 100 -23.22 -0.63 -12.91
N ASP A 101 -22.90 -1.40 -11.86
CA ASP A 101 -23.92 -1.97 -10.97
C ASP A 101 -24.58 -0.88 -10.10
N ASN A 102 -23.91 0.28 -9.96
CA ASN A 102 -24.42 1.48 -9.30
C ASN A 102 -24.70 2.63 -10.28
N GLU A 103 -24.95 2.36 -11.56
CA GLU A 103 -25.28 3.37 -12.58
C GLU A 103 -24.20 4.48 -12.71
N CYS A 104 -22.93 4.13 -12.46
CA CYS A 104 -21.77 5.03 -12.46
C CYS A 104 -21.90 6.23 -11.49
N GLN A 105 -22.83 6.15 -10.55
CA GLN A 105 -22.95 7.11 -9.46
C GLN A 105 -21.95 6.82 -8.34
N VAL A 106 -21.42 5.61 -8.34
CA VAL A 106 -20.19 5.24 -7.66
C VAL A 106 -19.10 5.01 -8.72
N PHE A 107 -17.88 5.41 -8.42
CA PHE A 107 -16.71 5.00 -9.17
C PHE A 107 -15.59 4.59 -8.22
N HIS A 108 -14.65 3.80 -8.73
CA HIS A 108 -13.57 3.26 -7.95
C HIS A 108 -12.21 3.65 -8.53
N VAL A 109 -11.25 3.90 -7.65
CA VAL A 109 -9.84 4.04 -8.00
C VAL A 109 -9.09 2.81 -7.48
N CYS A 110 -8.47 2.07 -8.39
CA CYS A 110 -7.62 0.93 -8.06
C CYS A 110 -6.16 1.36 -7.99
N LEU A 111 -5.46 0.99 -6.90
CA LEU A 111 -4.07 1.31 -6.65
C LEU A 111 -3.26 0.02 -6.39
N PRO A 112 -2.73 -0.65 -7.43
CA PRO A 112 -1.90 -1.84 -7.29
C PRO A 112 -0.49 -1.48 -6.81
N LEU A 113 -0.20 -1.74 -5.53
CA LEU A 113 1.02 -1.28 -4.86
C LEU A 113 2.28 -1.96 -5.39
N GLN A 114 2.20 -3.24 -5.72
CA GLN A 114 3.33 -3.96 -6.33
C GLN A 114 3.71 -3.37 -7.69
N GLN A 115 2.73 -2.99 -8.50
CA GLN A 115 2.97 -2.40 -9.82
C GLN A 115 3.61 -1.01 -9.69
N LEU A 116 3.10 -0.18 -8.77
CA LEU A 116 3.52 1.23 -8.65
C LEU A 116 4.78 1.41 -7.81
N TYR A 117 5.01 0.53 -6.84
CA TYR A 117 6.14 0.60 -5.92
C TYR A 117 6.84 -0.77 -5.85
N PRO A 118 7.36 -1.30 -6.96
CA PRO A 118 7.92 -2.66 -7.04
C PRO A 118 9.14 -2.87 -6.13
N ALA A 119 9.86 -1.79 -5.79
CA ALA A 119 10.97 -1.82 -4.85
C ALA A 119 10.53 -1.83 -3.37
N ASN A 120 9.23 -1.65 -3.10
CA ASN A 120 8.67 -1.54 -1.76
C ASN A 120 7.57 -2.56 -1.46
N PHE A 121 7.11 -3.33 -2.45
CA PHE A 121 6.00 -4.27 -2.31
C PHE A 121 6.27 -5.51 -3.16
N THR A 122 6.37 -6.67 -2.50
CA THR A 122 6.58 -7.97 -3.16
C THR A 122 5.28 -8.78 -3.31
N SER A 123 4.24 -8.42 -2.55
CA SER A 123 2.92 -9.05 -2.61
C SER A 123 1.94 -8.24 -3.47
N PRO A 124 1.05 -8.89 -4.24
CA PRO A 124 0.07 -8.23 -5.09
C PRO A 124 -1.08 -7.63 -4.26
N VAL A 125 -0.80 -6.51 -3.59
CA VAL A 125 -1.80 -5.75 -2.81
C VAL A 125 -2.34 -4.62 -3.67
N THR A 126 -3.66 -4.55 -3.82
CA THR A 126 -4.34 -3.46 -4.52
C THR A 126 -5.31 -2.77 -3.57
N TYR A 127 -5.16 -1.46 -3.39
CA TYR A 127 -6.18 -0.67 -2.68
C TYR A 127 -7.31 -0.29 -3.62
N GLN A 128 -8.53 -0.27 -3.08
CA GLN A 128 -9.74 0.17 -3.73
C GLN A 128 -10.28 1.36 -2.96
N PHE A 129 -10.41 2.50 -3.63
CA PHE A 129 -11.07 3.68 -3.09
C PHE A 129 -12.38 3.87 -3.84
N SER A 130 -13.50 4.08 -3.14
CA SER A 130 -14.80 4.30 -3.79
C SER A 130 -15.31 5.69 -3.47
N PHE A 131 -15.90 6.32 -4.47
CA PHE A 131 -16.39 7.68 -4.41
C PHE A 131 -17.81 7.74 -4.94
N ILE A 132 -18.65 8.56 -4.32
CA ILE A 132 -20.01 8.84 -4.78
C ILE A 132 -19.99 10.16 -5.52
N CYS A 133 -20.50 10.19 -6.75
CA CYS A 133 -20.67 11.43 -7.50
C CYS A 133 -21.73 12.33 -6.83
N PRO A 134 -21.58 13.67 -6.91
CA PRO A 134 -22.63 14.60 -6.47
C PRO A 134 -23.97 14.36 -7.18
N GLU A 135 -25.05 14.88 -6.58
CA GLU A 135 -26.39 14.82 -7.17
C GLU A 135 -26.40 15.36 -8.61
N HIS A 136 -27.15 14.69 -9.49
CA HIS A 136 -27.28 14.96 -10.93
C HIS A 136 -26.01 14.78 -11.78
N THR A 137 -24.93 14.26 -11.21
CA THR A 137 -23.72 13.90 -11.97
C THR A 137 -23.51 12.40 -11.97
N VAL A 138 -22.89 11.88 -13.02
CA VAL A 138 -22.47 10.48 -13.17
C VAL A 138 -21.01 10.44 -13.59
N PHE A 139 -20.29 9.41 -13.16
CA PHE A 139 -18.92 9.20 -13.59
C PHE A 139 -18.89 8.82 -15.08
N THR A 140 -18.10 9.56 -15.86
CA THR A 140 -17.85 9.26 -17.28
C THR A 140 -16.41 8.79 -17.45
N GLN A 141 -16.23 7.61 -18.04
CA GLN A 141 -14.94 6.91 -18.08
C GLN A 141 -13.94 7.56 -19.05
N ASP A 142 -14.42 8.24 -20.09
CA ASP A 142 -13.63 8.94 -21.10
C ASP A 142 -12.86 10.16 -20.56
N ALA A 143 -13.45 10.87 -19.61
CA ALA A 143 -12.80 12.01 -18.95
C ALA A 143 -12.33 11.68 -17.52
N MET A 144 -12.71 10.51 -16.97
CA MET A 144 -12.40 10.06 -15.61
C MET A 144 -12.86 11.05 -14.52
N VAL A 145 -14.03 11.66 -14.73
CA VAL A 145 -14.63 12.65 -13.82
C VAL A 145 -16.13 12.39 -13.65
N CYS A 146 -16.73 12.93 -12.58
CA CYS A 146 -18.19 13.08 -12.50
C CYS A 146 -18.61 14.26 -13.38
N ALA A 147 -19.42 14.00 -14.39
CA ALA A 147 -19.98 15.00 -15.29
C ALA A 147 -21.51 15.04 -15.16
N TRP A 148 -22.14 16.13 -15.61
CA TRP A 148 -23.60 16.19 -15.68
C TRP A 148 -24.13 15.05 -16.55
N THR A 149 -25.27 14.47 -16.17
CA THR A 149 -25.87 13.35 -16.91
C THR A 149 -26.17 13.65 -18.38
N SER A 150 -26.28 14.93 -18.76
CA SER A 150 -26.48 15.36 -20.15
C SER A 150 -25.19 15.45 -20.98
N GLU A 151 -24.03 15.47 -20.33
CA GLU A 151 -22.71 15.59 -20.95
C GLU A 151 -21.88 14.31 -20.84
N ALA A 152 -22.16 13.49 -19.81
CA ALA A 152 -21.52 12.21 -19.61
C ALA A 152 -21.89 11.20 -20.70
N LEU A 153 -20.95 10.31 -21.02
CA LEU A 153 -21.26 9.14 -21.83
C LEU A 153 -22.18 8.18 -21.04
N PRO A 154 -22.98 7.34 -21.73
CA PRO A 154 -23.76 6.30 -21.08
C PRO A 154 -22.89 5.43 -20.18
N CYS A 155 -23.36 5.17 -18.96
CA CYS A 155 -22.60 4.41 -17.97
C CYS A 155 -22.19 3.02 -18.48
N GLU A 156 -23.03 2.40 -19.29
CA GLU A 156 -22.82 1.08 -19.90
C GLU A 156 -21.62 1.05 -20.84
N ALA A 157 -21.18 2.21 -21.36
CA ALA A 157 -19.99 2.32 -22.20
C ALA A 157 -18.69 2.33 -21.38
N SER A 158 -18.77 2.49 -20.05
CA SER A 158 -17.61 2.56 -19.15
C SER A 158 -16.65 1.37 -19.30
N PRO A 159 -17.10 0.10 -19.30
CA PRO A 159 -16.19 -1.04 -19.46
C PRO A 159 -15.41 -1.06 -20.77
N GLU A 160 -15.98 -0.52 -21.86
CA GLU A 160 -15.31 -0.43 -23.16
C GLU A 160 -14.18 0.61 -23.16
N LEU A 161 -14.17 1.52 -22.19
CA LEU A 161 -13.20 2.60 -22.03
C LEU A 161 -12.17 2.32 -20.94
N TYR A 162 -12.23 1.16 -20.27
CA TYR A 162 -11.24 0.79 -19.25
C TYR A 162 -9.80 0.73 -19.76
N TRP A 163 -9.59 0.58 -21.08
CA TRP A 163 -8.26 0.66 -21.69
C TRP A 163 -7.58 2.02 -21.45
N MET A 164 -8.35 3.09 -21.20
CA MET A 164 -7.78 4.42 -20.93
C MET A 164 -6.93 4.44 -19.65
N ASN A 165 -7.18 3.50 -18.73
CA ASN A 165 -6.35 3.31 -17.55
C ASN A 165 -4.92 2.86 -17.89
N ASP A 166 -4.68 2.29 -19.09
CA ASP A 166 -3.34 1.94 -19.56
C ASP A 166 -2.47 3.15 -19.86
N ASN A 167 -3.05 4.35 -19.95
CA ASN A 167 -2.29 5.59 -20.16
C ASN A 167 -1.67 6.15 -18.89
N PHE A 168 -2.11 5.72 -17.71
CA PHE A 168 -1.46 6.13 -16.48
C PHE A 168 -0.04 5.59 -16.41
N PHE A 169 0.91 6.51 -16.20
CA PHE A 169 2.35 6.22 -16.14
C PHE A 169 2.93 5.61 -17.43
N ARG A 170 2.19 5.64 -18.54
CA ARG A 170 2.68 5.20 -19.85
C ARG A 170 3.58 6.27 -20.44
N GLU A 171 4.81 5.90 -20.76
CA GLU A 171 5.73 6.77 -21.50
C GLU A 171 5.60 6.53 -23.01
N VAL A 172 5.59 7.63 -23.76
CA VAL A 172 5.56 7.65 -25.23
C VAL A 172 6.64 8.57 -25.78
N PRO A 173 7.13 8.36 -27.01
CA PRO A 173 8.09 9.26 -27.63
C PRO A 173 7.54 10.69 -27.73
N LYS A 174 8.41 11.70 -27.52
CA LYS A 174 8.06 13.09 -27.84
C LYS A 174 7.92 13.27 -29.36
N GLU A 175 7.10 14.23 -29.78
CA GLU A 175 6.86 14.54 -31.21
C GLU A 175 8.14 14.88 -31.97
N ASN A 176 9.10 15.54 -31.30
CA ASN A 176 10.40 15.87 -31.86
C ASN A 176 11.37 14.67 -31.94
N GLY A 177 10.95 13.48 -31.49
CA GLY A 177 11.76 12.26 -31.47
C GLY A 177 12.85 12.22 -30.41
N VAL A 178 12.96 13.25 -29.55
CA VAL A 178 14.04 13.36 -28.55
C VAL A 178 13.47 13.17 -27.14
N GLY A 179 13.61 11.96 -26.62
CA GLY A 179 13.18 11.56 -25.27
C GLY A 179 11.71 11.14 -25.20
N THR A 180 11.23 10.91 -23.98
CA THR A 180 9.86 10.44 -23.69
C THR A 180 9.03 11.50 -22.96
N ARG A 181 7.71 11.42 -23.12
CA ARG A 181 6.68 12.13 -22.34
C ARG A 181 5.69 11.12 -21.78
N TYR A 182 4.85 11.51 -20.84
CA TYR A 182 3.71 10.70 -20.46
C TYR A 182 2.60 10.79 -21.53
N ALA A 183 1.90 9.67 -21.73
CA ALA A 183 0.72 9.59 -22.58
C ALA A 183 -0.39 10.50 -22.04
N GLU A 184 -1.16 11.09 -22.93
CA GLU A 184 -2.44 11.68 -22.54
C GLU A 184 -3.45 10.56 -22.27
N LEU A 185 -4.41 10.80 -21.37
CA LEU A 185 -5.39 9.77 -20.99
C LEU A 185 -6.27 9.32 -22.16
N SER A 186 -6.49 10.19 -23.15
CA SER A 186 -7.25 9.92 -24.37
C SER A 186 -6.42 9.29 -25.50
N GLU A 187 -5.10 9.18 -25.35
CA GLU A 187 -4.21 8.66 -26.38
C GLU A 187 -4.34 7.13 -26.46
N LYS A 188 -4.73 6.57 -27.62
CA LYS A 188 -4.81 5.11 -27.77
C LYS A 188 -3.42 4.45 -27.62
N PRO A 189 -3.31 3.35 -26.85
CA PRO A 189 -2.11 2.51 -26.79
C PRO A 189 -1.73 1.89 -28.14
#